data_AF-A0A553JDW5-F1
#
_entry.id   AF-A0A553JDW5-F1
#
_cell.length_a   1.000
_cell.length_b   1.000
_cell.length_c   1.000
_cell.angle_alpha   90.00
_cell.angle_beta   90.00
_cell.angle_gamma   90.00
#
_symmetry.space_group_name_H-M   'P 1'
#
loop_
_entity.id
_entity.type
_entity.pdbx_description
1 polymer ?
#
loop_
_entity_poly.entity_id
_entity_poly.type
_entity_poly.pdbx_seq_one_letter_code
_entity_poly.pdbx_strand_id
1 'polypeptide(L)'
;MEVYKVKSEEEDAKYLLSYINDVLIPSSKEFFSLLDDNKVLLHHAFSFNAILAHAIDYMVFIANKVIDANRKDFISKFDQRYGVDGCAHINNKFRLLDAINNSFKHVELEQKRYSDLIEMYGELTFHSLTPIKGKIFFKSSSYKFDYSRVVMRPIAAIFDCGLKTTNDVDDFINGRICGSTGYGCFDYDYEPHDAIDRMIDACNPECMDCGEGGDDCDCPNFIYGNDRGEFSSNTDPNFNFDDVMSNISGTREWSK
;
A
#
# COMPACT_ATOMS: atom_id res chain seq x y z
N MET A 1 -14.26 9.38 10.59
CA MET A 1 -13.56 9.69 11.85
C MET A 1 -14.04 11.07 12.26
N GLU A 2 -14.29 11.34 13.54
CA GLU A 2 -14.37 12.75 13.94
C GLU A 2 -13.01 13.35 13.67
N VAL A 3 -12.98 14.29 12.72
CA VAL A 3 -11.74 14.96 12.36
C VAL A 3 -11.43 15.89 13.53
N TYR A 4 -10.40 15.58 14.29
CA TYR A 4 -10.08 16.39 15.45
C TYR A 4 -9.33 17.65 15.01
N LYS A 5 -9.70 18.80 15.61
CA LYS A 5 -9.18 20.13 15.27
C LYS A 5 -8.10 20.62 16.23
N VAL A 6 -7.77 19.81 17.24
CA VAL A 6 -6.79 20.13 18.29
C VAL A 6 -5.45 19.53 17.89
N LYS A 7 -4.36 20.29 18.05
CA LYS A 7 -3.01 19.80 17.72
C LYS A 7 -2.58 18.71 18.70
N SER A 8 -1.97 17.64 18.21
CA SER A 8 -1.40 16.59 19.08
C SER A 8 -0.21 17.10 19.89
N GLU A 9 0.13 16.39 20.98
CA GLU A 9 1.35 16.66 21.75
C GLU A 9 2.59 16.51 20.86
N GLU A 10 3.51 17.48 20.91
CA GLU A 10 4.69 17.47 20.05
C GLU A 10 5.60 16.27 20.30
N GLU A 11 5.64 15.76 21.54
CA GLU A 11 6.45 14.58 21.89
C GLU A 11 5.93 13.31 21.23
N ASP A 12 4.62 13.08 21.22
CA ASP A 12 4.04 11.90 20.58
C ASP A 12 4.22 11.94 19.05
N ALA A 13 4.03 13.12 18.45
CA ALA A 13 4.27 13.31 17.03
C ALA A 13 5.74 13.10 16.66
N LYS A 14 6.68 13.61 17.47
CA LYS A 14 8.12 13.33 17.30
C LYS A 14 8.43 11.85 17.41
N TYR A 15 7.76 11.14 18.32
CA TYR A 15 7.94 9.71 18.46
C TYR A 15 7.49 8.97 17.20
N LEU A 16 6.28 9.23 16.68
CA LEU A 16 5.81 8.61 15.45
C LEU A 16 6.72 8.94 14.26
N LEU A 17 7.18 10.20 14.15
CA LEU A 17 8.12 10.60 13.10
C LEU A 17 9.46 9.83 13.20
N SER A 18 10.01 9.66 14.40
CA SER A 18 11.22 8.85 14.60
C SER A 18 10.95 7.39 14.26
N TYR A 19 9.83 6.82 14.69
CA TYR A 19 9.47 5.45 14.32
C TYR A 19 9.38 5.24 12.81
N ILE A 20 8.73 6.18 12.09
CA ILE A 20 8.63 6.13 10.63
C ILE A 20 10.02 6.21 9.98
N ASN A 21 10.83 7.21 10.37
CA ASN A 21 12.11 7.48 9.72
C ASN A 21 13.23 6.50 10.08
N ASP A 22 13.26 6.05 11.34
CA ASP A 22 14.37 5.24 11.87
C ASP A 22 14.07 3.73 11.80
N VAL A 23 12.80 3.33 11.74
CA VAL A 23 12.39 1.92 11.72
C VAL A 23 11.63 1.58 10.44
N LEU A 24 10.49 2.22 10.17
CA LEU A 24 9.60 1.81 9.08
C LEU A 24 10.25 1.98 7.71
N ILE A 25 10.72 3.18 7.36
CA ILE A 25 11.28 3.47 6.02
C ILE A 25 12.52 2.60 5.72
N PRO A 26 13.51 2.45 6.62
CA PRO A 26 14.63 1.55 6.39
C PRO A 26 14.18 0.10 6.21
N SER A 27 13.25 -0.37 7.04
CA SER A 27 12.72 -1.73 6.95
C SER A 27 11.96 -1.97 5.64
N SER A 28 11.21 -0.97 5.15
CA SER A 28 10.53 -1.03 3.86
C SER A 28 11.53 -1.19 2.71
N LYS A 29 12.64 -0.45 2.73
CA LYS A 29 13.70 -0.56 1.71
C LYS A 29 14.34 -1.94 1.68
N GLU A 30 14.68 -2.48 2.84
CA GLU A 30 15.23 -3.85 2.95
C GLU A 30 14.20 -4.90 2.49
N PHE A 31 12.95 -4.76 2.94
CA PHE A 31 11.88 -5.67 2.57
C PHE A 31 11.58 -5.64 1.07
N PHE A 32 11.58 -4.46 0.44
CA PHE A 32 11.34 -4.30 -1.00
C PHE A 32 12.48 -4.85 -1.85
N SER A 33 13.74 -4.68 -1.43
CA SER A 33 14.86 -5.36 -2.12
C SER A 33 14.68 -6.88 -2.14
N LEU A 34 14.14 -7.48 -1.07
CA LEU A 34 13.82 -8.91 -1.05
C LEU A 34 12.56 -9.24 -1.86
N LEU A 35 11.59 -8.33 -1.90
CA LEU A 35 10.34 -8.46 -2.65
C LEU A 35 10.62 -8.53 -4.15
N ASP A 36 11.36 -7.55 -4.66
CA ASP A 36 11.71 -7.37 -6.07
C ASP A 36 12.52 -8.57 -6.59
N ASP A 37 13.42 -9.09 -5.75
CA ASP A 37 14.22 -10.28 -6.06
C ASP A 37 13.46 -11.62 -5.90
N ASN A 38 12.20 -11.61 -5.45
CA ASN A 38 11.45 -12.81 -5.07
C ASN A 38 12.21 -13.69 -4.06
N LYS A 39 12.70 -13.08 -2.99
CA LYS A 39 13.47 -13.70 -1.89
C LYS A 39 12.81 -13.51 -0.53
N VAL A 40 11.53 -13.15 -0.49
CA VAL A 40 10.81 -12.96 0.77
C VAL A 40 10.56 -14.31 1.44
N LEU A 41 11.02 -14.41 2.69
CA LEU A 41 10.77 -15.54 3.57
C LEU A 41 9.62 -15.20 4.52
N LEU A 42 8.95 -16.23 5.02
CA LEU A 42 7.74 -16.05 5.84
C LEU A 42 7.99 -15.18 7.08
N HIS A 43 9.15 -15.32 7.72
CA HIS A 43 9.52 -14.50 8.88
C HIS A 43 9.82 -13.04 8.51
N HIS A 44 10.29 -12.75 7.28
CA HIS A 44 10.42 -11.38 6.78
C HIS A 44 9.02 -10.73 6.71
N ALA A 45 8.04 -11.45 6.15
CA ALA A 45 6.67 -10.95 6.05
C ALA A 45 6.03 -10.72 7.43
N PHE A 46 6.19 -11.64 8.39
CA PHE A 46 5.67 -11.42 9.74
C PHE A 46 6.34 -10.24 10.44
N SER A 47 7.66 -10.11 10.31
CA SER A 47 8.41 -9.00 10.93
C SER A 47 7.96 -7.66 10.34
N PHE A 48 7.87 -7.57 9.02
CA PHE A 48 7.43 -6.34 8.36
C PHE A 48 5.96 -6.01 8.64
N ASN A 49 5.08 -7.02 8.64
CA ASN A 49 3.69 -6.86 9.04
C ASN A 49 3.55 -6.30 10.47
N ALA A 50 4.40 -6.76 11.40
CA ALA A 50 4.43 -6.23 12.76
C ALA A 50 4.90 -4.77 12.82
N ILE A 51 5.92 -4.40 12.03
CA ILE A 51 6.43 -3.02 11.94
C ILE A 51 5.33 -2.07 11.43
N LEU A 52 4.64 -2.45 10.35
CA LEU A 52 3.51 -1.68 9.80
C LEU A 52 2.36 -1.58 10.79
N ALA A 53 2.01 -2.69 11.45
CA ALA A 53 0.91 -2.70 12.43
C ALA A 53 1.23 -1.83 13.64
N HIS A 54 2.51 -1.73 14.02
CA HIS A 54 2.94 -0.92 15.13
C HIS A 54 2.94 0.58 14.80
N ALA A 55 3.17 0.98 13.54
CA ALA A 55 2.92 2.36 13.11
C ALA A 55 1.45 2.76 13.34
N ILE A 56 0.52 1.87 13.03
CA ILE A 56 -0.93 2.07 13.29
C ILE A 56 -1.18 2.18 14.81
N ASP A 57 -0.49 1.40 15.64
CA ASP A 57 -0.60 1.49 17.10
C ASP A 57 -0.25 2.91 17.60
N TYR A 58 0.82 3.52 17.08
CA TYR A 58 1.18 4.91 17.41
C TYR A 58 0.13 5.92 16.95
N MET A 59 -0.39 5.77 15.73
CA MET A 59 -1.44 6.66 15.22
C MET A 59 -2.72 6.59 16.07
N VAL A 60 -3.13 5.38 16.45
CA VAL A 60 -4.29 5.15 17.32
C VAL A 60 -4.04 5.70 18.72
N PHE A 61 -2.82 5.57 19.26
CA PHE A 61 -2.44 6.14 20.54
C PHE A 61 -2.54 7.67 20.54
N ILE A 62 -1.99 8.33 19.51
CA ILE A 62 -2.07 9.79 19.34
C ILE A 62 -3.53 10.22 19.20
N ALA A 63 -4.30 9.56 18.33
CA ALA A 63 -5.72 9.86 18.13
C ALA A 63 -6.51 9.72 19.45
N ASN A 64 -6.25 8.67 20.24
CA ASN A 64 -6.93 8.41 21.51
C ASN A 64 -6.73 9.48 22.59
N LYS A 65 -5.61 10.21 22.54
CA LYS A 65 -5.38 11.33 23.46
C LYS A 65 -6.26 12.55 23.14
N VAL A 66 -6.77 12.64 21.92
CA VAL A 66 -7.52 13.82 21.44
C VAL A 66 -9.01 13.51 21.24
N ILE A 67 -9.32 12.32 20.74
CA ILE A 67 -10.67 11.81 20.54
C ILE A 67 -10.75 10.39 21.07
N ASP A 68 -11.89 9.93 21.57
CA ASP A 68 -12.06 8.51 21.98
C ASP A 68 -12.13 7.61 20.73
N ALA A 69 -10.96 7.36 20.12
CA ALA A 69 -10.80 6.65 18.86
C ALA A 69 -10.77 5.13 19.09
N ASN A 70 -11.93 4.50 18.95
CA ASN A 70 -11.97 3.04 18.86
C ASN A 70 -11.08 2.55 17.69
N ARG A 71 -10.15 1.64 18.00
CA ARG A 71 -9.21 1.09 17.02
C ARG A 71 -9.88 0.47 15.80
N LYS A 72 -10.95 -0.32 15.98
CA LYS A 72 -11.67 -0.98 14.88
C LYS A 72 -12.19 0.07 13.89
N ASP A 73 -12.81 1.10 14.44
CA ASP A 73 -13.31 2.24 13.67
C ASP A 73 -12.20 3.00 12.98
N PHE A 74 -11.11 3.29 13.70
CA PHE A 74 -9.95 4.00 13.17
C PHE A 74 -9.41 3.32 11.92
N ILE A 75 -9.06 2.03 12.04
CA ILE A 75 -8.47 1.25 10.94
C ILE A 75 -9.45 1.14 9.76
N SER A 76 -10.74 0.88 10.02
CA SER A 76 -11.74 0.81 8.95
C SER A 76 -11.91 2.12 8.19
N LYS A 77 -11.84 3.26 8.89
CA LYS A 77 -11.92 4.59 8.28
C LYS A 77 -10.62 4.96 7.56
N PHE A 78 -9.49 4.47 8.06
CA PHE A 78 -8.18 4.64 7.44
C PHE A 78 -8.11 3.91 6.10
N ASP A 79 -8.53 2.63 6.07
CA ASP A 79 -8.69 1.83 4.85
C ASP A 79 -9.54 2.55 3.78
N GLN A 80 -10.66 3.17 4.17
CA GLN A 80 -11.53 3.90 3.24
C GLN A 80 -10.87 5.16 2.66
N ARG A 81 -10.03 5.85 3.43
CA ARG A 81 -9.41 7.11 3.02
C ARG A 81 -8.15 6.91 2.22
N TYR A 82 -7.37 5.90 2.59
CA TYR A 82 -6.14 5.52 1.92
C TYR A 82 -6.35 4.29 1.02
N GLY A 83 -7.56 4.14 0.48
CA GLY A 83 -7.82 3.20 -0.60
C GLY A 83 -6.80 3.45 -1.71
N VAL A 84 -6.15 2.39 -2.16
CA VAL A 84 -5.02 2.45 -3.08
C VAL A 84 -5.54 2.16 -4.48
N ASP A 85 -5.33 3.09 -5.41
CA ASP A 85 -5.72 2.94 -6.82
C ASP A 85 -5.02 1.73 -7.44
N GLY A 86 -5.75 0.98 -8.28
CA GLY A 86 -5.31 -0.31 -8.83
C GLY A 86 -5.89 -1.52 -8.10
N CYS A 87 -6.06 -1.45 -6.78
CA CYS A 87 -6.56 -2.56 -5.96
C CYS A 87 -8.08 -2.69 -5.92
N ALA A 88 -8.70 -2.81 -7.10
CA ALA A 88 -10.16 -2.92 -7.25
C ALA A 88 -10.79 -4.00 -6.34
N HIS A 89 -10.02 -5.02 -5.99
CA HIS A 89 -10.52 -6.20 -5.30
C HIS A 89 -10.22 -6.27 -3.78
N ILE A 90 -9.36 -5.40 -3.22
CA ILE A 90 -9.01 -5.39 -1.78
C ILE A 90 -8.86 -3.95 -1.24
N ASN A 91 -9.93 -3.47 -0.58
CA ASN A 91 -10.00 -2.14 0.06
C ASN A 91 -9.85 -2.15 1.59
N ASN A 92 -9.53 -3.29 2.19
CA ASN A 92 -9.44 -3.52 3.64
C ASN A 92 -8.04 -3.98 4.06
N LYS A 93 -7.00 -3.44 3.42
CA LYS A 93 -5.60 -3.85 3.57
C LYS A 93 -5.10 -3.64 5.00
N PHE A 94 -5.35 -2.47 5.60
CA PHE A 94 -4.94 -2.17 6.98
C PHE A 94 -5.65 -3.09 7.97
N ARG A 95 -6.93 -3.38 7.75
CA ARG A 95 -7.70 -4.34 8.54
C ARG A 95 -7.18 -5.77 8.41
N LEU A 96 -6.82 -6.20 7.20
CA LEU A 96 -6.22 -7.52 6.99
C LEU A 96 -4.84 -7.62 7.64
N LEU A 97 -4.03 -6.57 7.55
CA LEU A 97 -2.74 -6.44 8.23
C LEU A 97 -2.87 -6.53 9.75
N ASP A 98 -3.85 -5.84 10.33
CA ASP A 98 -4.17 -5.91 11.76
C ASP A 98 -4.64 -7.30 12.17
N ALA A 99 -5.48 -7.96 11.37
CA ALA A 99 -5.96 -9.32 11.65
C ALA A 99 -4.83 -10.35 11.62
N ILE A 100 -3.96 -10.32 10.60
CA ILE A 100 -2.79 -11.20 10.52
C ILE A 100 -1.85 -10.96 11.69
N ASN A 101 -1.55 -9.70 12.01
CA ASN A 101 -0.72 -9.35 13.16
C ASN A 101 -1.31 -9.86 14.48
N ASN A 102 -2.62 -9.69 14.67
CA ASN A 102 -3.30 -10.14 15.87
C ASN A 102 -3.30 -11.67 15.99
N SER A 103 -3.54 -12.38 14.88
CA SER A 103 -3.47 -13.86 14.85
C SER A 103 -2.05 -14.43 15.05
N PHE A 104 -1.02 -13.61 14.82
CA PHE A 104 0.35 -13.97 15.13
C PHE A 104 0.71 -13.68 16.60
N LYS A 105 0.22 -12.55 17.14
CA LYS A 105 0.44 -12.14 18.54
C LYS A 105 -0.36 -13.01 19.54
N HIS A 106 -1.54 -13.47 19.15
CA HIS A 106 -2.45 -14.25 20.00
C HIS A 106 -2.70 -15.62 19.37
N VAL A 107 -2.74 -16.66 20.22
CA VAL A 107 -2.97 -18.05 19.77
C VAL A 107 -4.31 -18.21 19.05
N GLU A 108 -5.31 -17.39 19.39
CA GLU A 108 -6.59 -17.31 18.71
C GLU A 108 -6.93 -15.85 18.37
N LEU A 109 -7.46 -15.65 17.16
CA LEU A 109 -7.95 -14.34 16.72
C LEU A 109 -9.26 -14.00 17.45
N GLU A 110 -9.40 -12.76 17.91
CA GLU A 110 -10.64 -12.30 18.54
C GLU A 110 -11.78 -12.22 17.51
N GLN A 111 -12.55 -13.30 17.37
CA GLN A 111 -13.52 -13.44 16.29
C GLN A 111 -14.58 -12.33 16.23
N LYS A 112 -15.01 -11.81 17.39
CA LYS A 112 -15.98 -10.71 17.46
C LYS A 112 -15.47 -9.41 16.82
N ARG A 113 -14.17 -9.17 16.90
CA ARG A 113 -13.56 -7.94 16.37
C ARG A 113 -13.48 -7.95 14.85
N TYR A 114 -13.25 -9.12 14.26
CA TYR A 114 -13.01 -9.32 12.82
C TYR A 114 -14.11 -10.12 12.12
N SER A 115 -15.33 -10.17 12.68
CA SER A 115 -16.40 -11.06 12.21
C SER A 115 -16.72 -10.92 10.72
N ASP A 116 -16.73 -9.69 10.21
CA ASP A 116 -16.98 -9.39 8.81
C ASP A 116 -15.79 -9.73 7.89
N LEU A 117 -14.56 -9.61 8.38
CA LEU A 117 -13.38 -10.08 7.66
C LEU A 117 -13.31 -11.61 7.64
N ILE A 118 -13.73 -12.27 8.71
CA ILE A 118 -13.80 -13.74 8.78
C ILE A 118 -14.89 -14.25 7.84
N GLU A 119 -16.02 -13.54 7.74
CA GLU A 119 -17.05 -13.83 6.76
C GLU A 119 -16.53 -13.69 5.32
N MET A 120 -15.73 -12.65 5.05
CA MET A 120 -15.15 -12.38 3.74
C MET A 120 -14.02 -13.35 3.35
N TYR A 121 -13.02 -13.49 4.22
CA TYR A 121 -11.79 -14.22 3.93
C TYR A 121 -11.78 -15.65 4.47
N GLY A 122 -12.73 -16.04 5.31
CA GLY A 122 -12.67 -17.29 6.07
C GLY A 122 -11.79 -17.16 7.32
N GLU A 123 -11.29 -18.30 7.81
CA GLU A 123 -10.46 -18.33 9.01
C GLU A 123 -9.12 -17.59 8.78
N LEU A 124 -8.91 -16.52 9.57
CA LEU A 124 -7.72 -15.68 9.51
C LEU A 124 -6.74 -16.09 10.60
N THR A 125 -5.65 -16.75 10.20
CA THR A 125 -4.56 -17.17 11.10
C THR A 125 -3.21 -16.86 10.46
N PHE A 126 -2.13 -17.03 11.22
CA PHE A 126 -0.78 -16.95 10.65
C PHE A 126 -0.56 -18.02 9.56
N HIS A 127 -1.31 -19.14 9.58
CA HIS A 127 -1.28 -20.17 8.53
C HIS A 127 -1.93 -19.72 7.22
N SER A 128 -2.69 -18.61 7.21
CA SER A 128 -3.20 -18.00 5.98
C SER A 128 -2.06 -17.49 5.08
N LEU A 129 -0.84 -17.30 5.62
CA LEU A 129 0.35 -16.92 4.84
C LEU A 129 1.23 -18.13 4.52
N THR A 130 1.49 -18.37 3.23
CA THR A 130 2.30 -19.49 2.75
C THR A 130 3.42 -19.00 1.81
N PRO A 131 4.70 -19.35 2.06
CA PRO A 131 5.78 -19.04 1.15
C PRO A 131 5.74 -19.93 -0.10
N ILE A 132 5.84 -19.33 -1.30
CA ILE A 132 5.91 -20.03 -2.58
C ILE A 132 6.92 -19.31 -3.46
N LYS A 133 8.02 -19.97 -3.83
CA LYS A 133 9.06 -19.41 -4.72
C LYS A 133 9.54 -18.00 -4.31
N GLY A 134 9.69 -17.78 -3.00
CA GLY A 134 10.13 -16.49 -2.44
C GLY A 134 9.10 -15.35 -2.50
N LYS A 135 7.84 -15.66 -2.82
CA LYS A 135 6.66 -14.81 -2.61
C LYS A 135 5.86 -15.32 -1.42
N ILE A 136 5.07 -14.45 -0.76
CA ILE A 136 4.24 -14.83 0.39
C ILE A 136 2.77 -14.72 -0.01
N PHE A 137 2.13 -15.87 -0.21
CA PHE A 137 0.73 -15.90 -0.61
C PHE A 137 -0.18 -15.89 0.60
N PHE A 138 -1.16 -14.99 0.59
CA PHE A 138 -2.37 -15.16 1.37
C PHE A 138 -3.22 -16.24 0.70
N LYS A 139 -3.70 -17.21 1.47
CA LYS A 139 -4.60 -18.28 0.99
C LYS A 139 -5.74 -18.47 1.96
N SER A 140 -6.94 -18.48 1.39
CA SER A 140 -8.13 -18.98 2.05
C SER A 140 -8.99 -19.79 1.07
N SER A 141 -10.22 -20.13 1.48
CA SER A 141 -11.16 -20.85 0.61
C SER A 141 -11.48 -20.11 -0.68
N SER A 142 -11.51 -18.77 -0.62
CA SER A 142 -12.02 -17.93 -1.71
C SER A 142 -11.01 -16.87 -2.16
N TYR A 143 -9.86 -16.75 -1.49
CA TYR A 143 -8.84 -15.75 -1.82
C TYR A 143 -7.46 -16.38 -1.98
N LYS A 144 -6.71 -15.90 -2.97
CA LYS A 144 -5.32 -16.27 -3.20
C LYS A 144 -4.57 -15.13 -3.89
N PHE A 145 -3.61 -14.51 -3.22
CA PHE A 145 -2.83 -13.41 -3.80
C PHE A 145 -1.48 -13.24 -3.08
N ASP A 146 -0.52 -12.56 -3.68
CA ASP A 146 0.74 -12.21 -3.01
C ASP A 146 0.48 -11.12 -1.95
N TYR A 147 0.47 -11.54 -0.69
CA TYR A 147 0.20 -10.67 0.45
C TYR A 147 1.23 -9.53 0.57
N SER A 148 2.48 -9.80 0.21
CA SER A 148 3.54 -8.81 0.34
C SER A 148 3.36 -7.68 -0.66
N ARG A 149 3.04 -8.01 -1.91
CA ARG A 149 2.81 -7.04 -2.97
C ARG A 149 1.46 -6.33 -2.88
N VAL A 150 0.40 -7.08 -2.58
CA VAL A 150 -0.98 -6.56 -2.63
C VAL A 150 -1.39 -5.83 -1.33
N VAL A 151 -0.76 -6.16 -0.19
CA VAL A 151 -1.15 -5.60 1.12
C VAL A 151 -0.02 -4.79 1.76
N MET A 152 1.14 -5.40 2.03
CA MET A 152 2.18 -4.74 2.83
C MET A 152 2.86 -3.61 2.06
N ARG A 153 3.18 -3.84 0.79
CA ARG A 153 3.82 -2.85 -0.08
C ARG A 153 3.02 -1.55 -0.22
N PRO A 154 1.72 -1.57 -0.59
CA PRO A 154 0.93 -0.34 -0.67
C PRO A 154 0.75 0.36 0.69
N ILE A 155 0.60 -0.39 1.78
CA ILE A 155 0.54 0.21 3.13
C ILE A 155 1.84 0.95 3.45
N ALA A 156 2.99 0.35 3.16
CA ALA A 156 4.28 0.97 3.42
C ALA A 156 4.50 2.24 2.59
N ALA A 157 4.04 2.26 1.32
CA ALA A 157 4.10 3.45 0.48
C ALA A 157 3.29 4.64 1.08
N ILE A 158 2.12 4.36 1.69
CA ILE A 158 1.33 5.40 2.38
C ILE A 158 2.11 6.03 3.54
N PHE A 159 2.92 5.25 4.26
CA PHE A 159 3.75 5.76 5.35
C PHE A 159 4.98 6.54 4.88
N ASP A 160 5.42 6.37 3.61
CA ASP A 160 6.52 7.12 3.01
C ASP A 160 6.05 8.41 2.34
N CYS A 161 5.21 9.19 3.05
CA CYS A 161 4.62 10.43 2.55
C CYS A 161 5.36 11.69 2.98
N GLY A 162 6.60 11.55 3.48
CA GLY A 162 7.49 12.68 3.78
C GLY A 162 7.04 13.58 4.93
N LEU A 163 6.40 13.02 5.97
CA LEU A 163 5.98 13.74 7.17
C LEU A 163 7.19 14.37 7.89
N LYS A 164 7.09 15.66 8.26
CA LYS A 164 8.18 16.41 8.91
C LYS A 164 7.76 17.10 10.20
N THR A 165 6.48 17.47 10.30
CA THR A 165 5.97 18.29 11.39
C THR A 165 4.83 17.59 12.14
N THR A 166 4.52 18.09 13.35
CA THR A 166 3.34 17.66 14.10
C THR A 166 2.04 17.89 13.31
N ASN A 167 1.97 18.97 12.53
CA ASN A 167 0.79 19.23 11.70
C ASN A 167 0.66 18.16 10.61
N ASP A 168 1.79 17.74 10.02
CA ASP A 168 1.78 16.67 9.01
C ASP A 168 1.29 15.35 9.64
N VAL A 169 1.73 15.05 10.87
CA VAL A 169 1.25 13.87 11.62
C VAL A 169 -0.26 13.96 11.87
N ASP A 170 -0.75 15.10 12.35
CA ASP A 170 -2.17 15.30 12.62
C ASP A 170 -3.01 15.18 11.34
N ASP A 171 -2.52 15.74 10.23
CA ASP A 171 -3.19 15.67 8.93
C ASP A 171 -3.14 14.26 8.34
N PHE A 172 -2.05 13.53 8.52
CA PHE A 172 -1.93 12.12 8.12
C PHE A 172 -2.88 11.21 8.92
N ILE A 173 -2.91 11.33 10.24
CA ILE A 173 -3.87 10.61 11.09
C ILE A 173 -5.31 10.98 10.69
N ASN A 174 -5.55 12.26 10.38
CA ASN A 174 -6.82 12.75 9.89
C ASN A 174 -7.15 12.37 8.44
N GLY A 175 -6.28 11.65 7.74
CA GLY A 175 -6.49 11.26 6.34
C GLY A 175 -6.62 12.45 5.40
N ARG A 176 -5.93 13.55 5.69
CA ARG A 176 -5.89 14.78 4.89
C ARG A 176 -4.62 14.90 4.06
N ILE A 177 -3.52 14.27 4.49
CA ILE A 177 -2.34 14.09 3.66
C ILE A 177 -2.50 12.78 2.90
N CYS A 178 -2.80 12.89 1.62
CA CYS A 178 -2.60 11.79 0.69
C CYS A 178 -1.09 11.74 0.38
N GLY A 179 -0.35 10.87 1.08
CA GLY A 179 0.82 10.26 0.46
C GLY A 179 0.40 9.58 -0.85
N SER A 180 1.33 9.40 -1.78
CA SER A 180 1.07 8.80 -3.09
C SER A 180 -0.01 7.72 -3.00
N THR A 181 -1.13 7.95 -3.68
CA THR A 181 -2.29 7.06 -3.69
C THR A 181 -1.94 5.84 -4.52
N GLY A 182 -1.09 4.99 -3.98
CA GLY A 182 -0.61 3.80 -4.66
C GLY A 182 0.42 4.05 -5.73
N TYR A 183 0.76 2.94 -6.37
CA TYR A 183 1.68 2.83 -7.49
C TYR A 183 1.05 3.43 -8.74
N GLY A 184 0.66 4.71 -8.67
CA GLY A 184 0.19 5.56 -9.75
C GLY A 184 0.79 6.92 -9.52
N CYS A 185 2.02 7.11 -10.00
CA CYS A 185 2.69 8.40 -9.94
C CYS A 185 2.10 9.27 -11.04
N PHE A 186 1.07 10.06 -10.75
CA PHE A 186 0.61 11.07 -11.71
C PHE A 186 0.37 12.41 -11.02
N ASP A 187 1.46 13.06 -10.61
CA ASP A 187 1.46 14.52 -10.60
C ASP A 187 1.67 14.95 -12.06
N TYR A 188 0.57 15.32 -12.72
CA TYR A 188 0.55 15.66 -14.14
C TYR A 188 1.12 17.06 -14.38
N ASP A 189 2.43 17.14 -14.55
CA ASP A 189 3.08 18.25 -15.26
C ASP A 189 4.23 17.74 -16.15
N TYR A 190 3.92 16.74 -16.99
CA TYR A 190 4.88 16.28 -18.00
C TYR A 190 5.03 17.33 -19.09
N GLU A 191 6.24 17.84 -19.24
CA GLU A 191 6.61 18.76 -20.30
C GLU A 191 6.95 18.00 -21.59
N PRO A 192 6.99 18.67 -22.76
CA PRO A 192 7.39 18.05 -24.03
C PRO A 192 8.73 17.30 -24.00
N HIS A 193 9.63 17.65 -23.09
CA HIS A 193 10.93 16.99 -22.94
C HIS A 193 10.85 15.62 -22.25
N ASP A 194 9.74 15.32 -21.56
CA ASP A 194 9.49 14.04 -20.89
C ASP A 194 8.85 12.99 -21.83
N ALA A 195 8.68 13.32 -23.12
CA ALA A 195 8.03 12.43 -24.08
C ALA A 195 8.75 11.07 -24.21
N ILE A 196 10.08 11.05 -24.11
CA ILE A 196 10.85 9.79 -24.13
C ILE A 196 10.49 8.94 -22.91
N ASP A 197 10.43 9.55 -21.72
CA ASP A 197 10.12 8.85 -20.47
C ASP A 197 8.67 8.32 -20.48
N ARG A 198 7.70 9.12 -20.97
CA ARG A 198 6.32 8.67 -21.18
C ARG A 198 6.23 7.46 -22.12
N MET A 199 7.05 7.42 -23.18
CA MET A 199 7.09 6.27 -24.08
C MET A 199 7.74 5.04 -23.40
N ILE A 200 8.80 5.24 -22.61
CA ILE A 200 9.44 4.16 -21.86
C ILE A 200 8.43 3.52 -20.88
N ASP A 201 7.70 4.34 -20.13
CA ASP A 201 6.68 3.89 -19.16
C ASP A 201 5.53 3.15 -19.86
N ALA A 202 5.04 3.68 -20.99
CA ALA A 202 3.99 3.05 -21.77
C ALA A 202 4.43 1.71 -22.41
N CYS A 203 5.70 1.57 -22.77
CA CYS A 203 6.26 0.31 -23.29
C CYS A 203 6.61 -0.71 -22.19
N ASN A 204 6.82 -0.27 -20.95
CA ASN A 204 7.20 -1.13 -19.83
C ASN A 204 6.27 -0.91 -18.63
N PRO A 205 4.94 -1.12 -18.77
CA PRO A 205 4.03 -0.83 -17.70
C PRO A 205 4.25 -1.81 -16.53
N GLU A 206 4.30 -1.25 -15.33
CA GLU A 206 4.17 -2.03 -14.10
C GLU A 206 2.69 -2.25 -13.77
N CYS A 207 2.37 -3.36 -13.10
CA CYS A 207 1.03 -3.61 -12.61
C CYS A 207 0.71 -2.73 -11.39
N MET A 208 -0.35 -1.94 -11.39
CA MET A 208 -0.78 -1.14 -10.24
C MET A 208 -0.98 -1.98 -8.95
N ASP A 209 -1.37 -3.26 -9.12
CA ASP A 209 -1.71 -4.16 -8.02
C ASP A 209 -0.51 -4.84 -7.36
N CYS A 210 0.42 -5.35 -8.17
CA CYS A 210 1.56 -6.11 -7.67
C CYS A 210 2.92 -5.43 -7.94
N GLY A 211 2.92 -4.40 -8.79
CA GLY A 211 4.06 -3.71 -9.42
C GLY A 211 5.14 -4.62 -9.94
N GLU A 212 4.73 -5.73 -10.53
CA GLU A 212 5.57 -6.48 -11.43
C GLU A 212 5.27 -6.02 -12.87
N GLY A 213 6.26 -6.08 -13.74
CA GLY A 213 6.08 -5.86 -15.17
C GLY A 213 5.17 -6.92 -15.81
N GLY A 214 4.65 -6.64 -17.00
CA GLY A 214 3.67 -7.49 -17.69
C GLY A 214 3.99 -9.00 -17.69
N ASP A 215 5.22 -9.37 -18.06
CA ASP A 215 5.62 -10.78 -18.17
C ASP A 215 5.83 -11.49 -16.83
N ASP A 216 6.17 -10.74 -15.77
CA ASP A 216 6.43 -11.26 -14.43
C ASP A 216 5.19 -11.16 -13.51
N CYS A 217 4.12 -10.52 -13.98
CA CYS A 217 2.93 -10.25 -13.19
C CYS A 217 2.10 -11.50 -12.89
N ASP A 218 1.96 -11.80 -11.59
CA ASP A 218 1.12 -12.91 -11.12
C ASP A 218 -0.36 -12.54 -10.91
N CYS A 219 -0.79 -11.28 -11.12
CA CYS A 219 -2.19 -10.86 -10.90
C CYS A 219 -3.23 -11.73 -11.63
N PRO A 220 -3.01 -12.18 -12.88
CA PRO A 220 -3.94 -13.10 -13.56
C PRO A 220 -4.15 -14.45 -12.83
N ASN A 221 -3.23 -14.83 -11.94
CA ASN A 221 -3.31 -16.04 -11.13
C ASN A 221 -3.93 -15.80 -9.74
N PHE A 222 -4.26 -14.54 -9.40
CA PHE A 222 -4.86 -14.18 -8.13
C PHE A 222 -6.38 -14.40 -8.14
N ILE A 223 -6.90 -14.76 -6.98
CA ILE A 223 -8.33 -15.03 -6.74
C ILE A 223 -8.79 -14.08 -5.64
N TYR A 224 -9.88 -13.36 -5.92
CA TYR A 224 -10.50 -12.40 -5.01
C TYR A 224 -12.00 -12.70 -4.85
N GLY A 225 -12.32 -13.73 -4.09
CA GLY A 225 -13.70 -14.20 -3.95
C GLY A 225 -14.19 -14.84 -5.25
N ASN A 226 -15.18 -14.19 -5.88
CA ASN A 226 -15.71 -14.63 -7.18
C ASN A 226 -14.95 -14.03 -8.37
N ASP A 227 -14.08 -13.05 -8.11
CA ASP A 227 -13.33 -12.34 -9.13
C ASP A 227 -11.92 -12.90 -9.26
N ARG A 228 -11.30 -12.65 -10.42
CA ARG A 228 -9.89 -12.92 -10.66
C ARG A 228 -9.15 -11.61 -10.84
N GLY A 229 -7.90 -11.58 -10.39
CA GLY A 229 -7.02 -10.47 -10.69
C GLY A 229 -6.70 -10.40 -12.18
N GLU A 230 -6.31 -9.23 -12.62
CA GLU A 230 -5.85 -8.97 -13.98
C GLU A 230 -4.65 -8.03 -13.94
N PHE A 231 -3.92 -7.94 -15.06
CA PHE A 231 -2.85 -6.96 -15.17
C PHE A 231 -3.46 -5.57 -15.32
N SER A 232 -3.30 -4.73 -14.30
CA SER A 232 -3.74 -3.34 -14.33
C SER A 232 -2.54 -2.45 -14.64
N SER A 233 -2.40 -1.98 -15.88
CA SER A 233 -1.24 -1.18 -16.29
C SER A 233 -1.18 0.16 -15.56
N ASN A 234 -0.05 0.46 -14.91
CA ASN A 234 0.26 1.78 -14.38
C ASN A 234 0.74 2.68 -15.52
N THR A 235 -0.19 3.12 -16.35
CA THR A 235 0.07 4.00 -17.50
C THR A 235 -0.69 5.29 -17.34
N ASP A 236 -0.08 6.37 -17.79
CA ASP A 236 -0.70 7.68 -17.92
C ASP A 236 -2.06 7.58 -18.66
N PRO A 237 -3.22 7.82 -18.00
CA PRO A 237 -4.53 7.85 -18.66
C PRO A 237 -4.68 8.85 -19.81
N ASN A 238 -3.82 9.87 -19.89
CA ASN A 238 -3.74 10.84 -20.98
C ASN A 238 -2.63 10.49 -22.01
N PHE A 239 -2.05 9.29 -21.93
CA PHE A 239 -1.05 8.84 -22.89
C PHE A 239 -1.65 8.80 -24.30
N ASN A 240 -1.05 9.56 -25.20
CA ASN A 240 -1.38 9.55 -26.62
C ASN A 240 -0.11 9.24 -27.40
N PHE A 241 -0.08 8.07 -28.03
CA PHE A 241 1.07 7.59 -28.78
C PHE A 241 1.54 8.59 -29.86
N ASP A 242 0.61 9.17 -30.61
CA ASP A 242 0.94 10.08 -31.72
C ASP A 242 1.53 11.39 -31.19
N ASP A 243 0.96 11.92 -30.11
CA ASP A 243 1.45 13.13 -29.43
C ASP A 243 2.86 12.91 -28.86
N VAL A 244 3.05 11.82 -28.11
CA VAL A 244 4.35 11.46 -27.52
C VAL A 244 5.39 11.24 -28.62
N MET A 245 5.07 10.48 -29.67
CA MET A 245 5.98 10.28 -30.79
C MET A 245 6.31 11.60 -31.51
N SER A 246 5.37 12.53 -31.66
CA SER A 246 5.62 13.82 -32.29
C SER A 246 6.62 14.69 -31.52
N ASN A 247 6.66 14.56 -30.19
CA ASN A 247 7.62 15.25 -29.32
C ASN A 247 9.00 14.55 -29.30
N ILE A 248 9.05 13.21 -29.44
CA ILE A 248 10.29 12.43 -29.54
C ILE A 248 10.95 12.61 -30.92
N SER A 249 10.16 12.43 -31.98
CA SER A 249 10.62 12.64 -33.34
C SER A 249 10.69 14.14 -33.57
N GLY A 250 11.86 14.72 -33.34
CA GLY A 250 12.14 16.13 -33.58
C GLY A 250 12.00 16.52 -35.05
N THR A 251 10.79 16.49 -35.60
CA THR A 251 10.39 17.19 -36.80
C THR A 251 10.14 18.65 -36.40
N ARG A 252 11.21 19.32 -35.95
CA ARG A 252 11.37 20.70 -36.38
C ARG A 252 11.42 20.61 -37.90
N GLU A 253 10.32 20.96 -38.55
CA GLU A 253 10.36 21.32 -39.96
C GLU A 253 11.55 22.26 -40.14
N TRP A 254 12.60 21.78 -40.80
CA TRP A 254 13.57 22.65 -41.42
C TRP A 254 12.80 23.33 -42.54
N SER A 255 12.14 24.44 -42.20
CA SER A 255 11.59 25.38 -43.16
C SER A 255 12.75 25.79 -44.07
N LYS A 256 12.61 25.41 -45.35
CA LYS A 256 13.52 25.80 -46.43
C LYS A 256 13.55 27.30 -46.62
#